data_AF-A0A972BS22-F1
#
_entry.id   AF-A0A972BS22-F1
#
_cell.length_a   1.000
_cell.length_b   1.000
_cell.length_c   1.000
_cell.angle_alpha   90.00
_cell.angle_beta   90.00
_cell.angle_gamma   90.00
#
_symmetry.space_group_name_H-M   'P 1'
#
loop_
_entity.id
_entity.type
_entity.pdbx_description
1 polymer ?
#
loop_
_entity_poly.entity_id
_entity_poly.type
_entity_poly.pdbx_seq_one_letter_code
_entity_poly.pdbx_strand_id
1 'polypeptide(L)'
;MQEKDMVNDVLSMLNSSIVGYANVITQASNQQFRQTVQQMRNNCEMMQYDLYKIAEQKGYYKPAAQADQSDIMQVKSQVSV
;
A
#
# COMPACT_ATOMS: atom_id res chain seq x y z
N MET A 1 11.05 15.98 -16.39
CA MET A 1 10.34 14.86 -15.73
C MET A 1 8.91 14.88 -16.20
N GLN A 2 8.40 13.77 -16.73
CA GLN A 2 6.98 13.69 -17.06
C GLN A 2 6.19 13.56 -15.74
N GLU A 3 4.99 14.13 -15.68
CA GLU A 3 4.14 14.07 -14.47
C GLU A 3 3.92 12.63 -13.98
N LYS A 4 3.81 11.70 -14.93
CA LYS A 4 3.76 10.25 -14.68
C LYS A 4 4.96 9.72 -13.89
N ASP A 5 6.17 10.14 -14.24
CA ASP A 5 7.39 9.68 -13.56
C ASP A 5 7.41 10.19 -12.13
N MET A 6 7.08 11.47 -11.91
CA MET A 6 7.01 12.04 -10.56
C MET A 6 5.96 11.34 -9.69
N VAL A 7 4.80 11.01 -10.25
CA VAL A 7 3.76 10.26 -9.54
C VAL A 7 4.23 8.86 -9.17
N ASN A 8 4.91 8.17 -10.09
CA ASN A 8 5.45 6.83 -9.82
C ASN A 8 6.59 6.85 -8.78
N ASP A 9 7.44 7.87 -8.81
CA ASP A 9 8.51 8.06 -7.81
C ASP A 9 7.91 8.26 -6.41
N VAL A 10 6.91 9.14 -6.29
CA VAL A 10 6.23 9.38 -5.00
C VAL A 10 5.50 8.13 -4.51
N LEU A 11 4.80 7.40 -5.39
CA LEU A 11 4.17 6.12 -5.04
C LEU A 11 5.20 5.11 -4.52
N SER A 12 6.37 5.03 -5.16
CA SER A 12 7.47 4.14 -4.76
C SER A 12 8.07 4.55 -3.41
N MET A 13 8.21 5.85 -3.15
CA MET A 13 8.66 6.39 -1.86
C MET A 13 7.66 6.10 -0.73
N LEU A 14 6.37 6.25 -0.99
CA LEU A 14 5.31 5.95 -0.02
C LEU A 14 5.29 4.45 0.31
N ASN A 15 5.35 3.58 -0.71
CA ASN A 15 5.44 2.13 -0.51
C ASN A 15 6.65 1.74 0.34
N SER A 16 7.81 2.32 0.06
CA SER A 16 9.05 2.06 0.83
C SER A 16 8.91 2.52 2.29
N SER A 17 8.30 3.69 2.52
CA SER A 17 8.04 4.21 3.86
C SER A 17 7.09 3.32 4.66
N ILE A 18 6.02 2.83 4.04
CA ILE A 18 5.04 1.93 4.66
C ILE A 18 5.72 0.64 5.14
N VAL A 19 6.54 0.02 4.29
CA VAL A 19 7.32 -1.17 4.66
C VAL A 19 8.31 -0.87 5.79
N GLY A 20 9.00 0.27 5.72
CA GLY A 20 9.91 0.74 6.76
C GLY A 20 9.20 0.88 8.11
N TYR A 21 8.03 1.53 8.16
CA TYR A 21 7.26 1.67 9.38
C TYR A 21 6.76 0.33 9.92
N ALA A 22 6.34 -0.60 9.06
CA ALA A 22 5.95 -1.94 9.49
C ALA A 22 7.11 -2.67 10.21
N ASN A 23 8.33 -2.58 9.68
CA ASN A 23 9.53 -3.13 10.31
C ASN A 23 9.82 -2.48 11.67
N VAL A 24 9.69 -1.15 11.77
CA VAL A 24 9.87 -0.43 13.05
C VAL A 24 8.82 -0.83 14.08
N ILE A 25 7.55 -0.94 13.68
CA ILE A 25 6.42 -1.32 14.55
C ILE A 25 6.63 -2.71 15.18
N THR A 26 7.13 -3.66 14.40
CA THR A 26 7.35 -5.04 14.88
C THR A 26 8.49 -5.11 15.90
N GLN A 27 9.51 -4.26 15.76
CA GLN A 27 10.67 -4.21 16.65
C GLN A 27 10.51 -3.24 17.84
N ALA A 28 9.46 -2.41 17.84
CA ALA A 28 9.17 -1.47 18.91
C ALA A 28 8.62 -2.16 20.17
N SER A 29 9.35 -2.06 21.29
CA SER A 29 8.91 -2.53 22.61
C SER A 29 8.06 -1.50 23.37
N ASN A 30 8.31 -0.21 23.15
CA ASN A 30 7.55 0.87 23.76
C ASN A 30 6.19 1.03 23.06
N GLN A 31 5.10 0.90 23.82
CA GLN A 31 3.73 0.93 23.27
C GLN A 31 3.35 2.30 22.70
N GLN A 32 3.73 3.40 23.36
CA GLN A 32 3.42 4.75 22.88
C GLN A 32 4.12 5.03 21.55
N PHE A 33 5.41 4.69 21.46
CA PHE A 33 6.17 4.80 20.22
C PHE A 33 5.57 3.95 19.11
N ARG A 34 5.21 2.69 19.41
CA ARG A 34 4.54 1.79 18.47
C ARG A 34 3.26 2.43 17.91
N GLN A 35 2.40 2.99 18.76
CA GLN A 35 1.15 3.64 18.34
C GLN A 35 1.42 4.85 17.44
N THR A 36 2.40 5.68 17.78
CA THR A 36 2.78 6.83 16.94
C THR A 36 3.22 6.39 15.55
N VAL A 37 4.09 5.37 15.45
CA VAL A 37 4.56 4.87 14.14
C VAL A 37 3.43 4.20 13.36
N GLN A 38 2.49 3.52 14.04
CA GLN A 38 1.28 2.99 13.41
C GLN A 38 0.42 4.10 12.78
N GLN A 39 0.22 5.23 13.48
CA GLN A 39 -0.51 6.37 12.93
C GLN A 39 0.19 6.94 11.70
N MET A 40 1.52 7.07 11.74
CA MET A 40 2.30 7.51 10.58
C MET A 40 2.13 6.57 9.38
N ARG A 41 2.24 5.25 9.60
CA ARG A 41 2.02 4.24 8.55
C ARG A 41 0.62 4.36 7.95
N ASN A 42 -0.42 4.45 8.78
CA ASN A 42 -1.80 4.56 8.32
C ASN A 42 -2.03 5.84 7.48
N ASN A 43 -1.42 6.96 7.88
CA ASN A 43 -1.47 8.20 7.09
C ASN A 43 -0.77 8.03 5.72
N CYS A 44 0.38 7.37 5.68
CA CYS A 44 1.07 7.08 4.43
C CYS A 44 0.25 6.13 3.52
N GLU A 45 -0.41 5.12 4.07
CA GLU A 45 -1.31 4.23 3.33
C GLU A 45 -2.49 5.02 2.71
N MET A 46 -3.07 5.95 3.47
CA MET A 46 -4.13 6.82 2.96
C MET A 46 -3.64 7.71 1.80
N MET A 47 -2.50 8.39 1.99
CA MET A 47 -1.89 9.21 0.94
C MET A 47 -1.53 8.40 -0.30
N GLN A 48 -1.03 7.18 -0.12
CA GLN A 48 -0.67 6.27 -1.21
C GLN A 48 -1.92 5.91 -2.03
N TYR A 49 -3.01 5.56 -1.36
CA TYR A 49 -4.26 5.19 -2.02
C TYR A 49 -4.87 6.36 -2.79
N ASP A 50 -4.89 7.56 -2.21
CA ASP A 50 -5.38 8.77 -2.87
C ASP A 50 -4.55 9.12 -4.11
N LEU A 51 -3.22 9.05 -3.99
CA LEU A 51 -2.32 9.30 -5.12
C LEU A 51 -2.48 8.24 -6.22
N TYR A 52 -2.62 6.96 -5.85
CA TYR A 52 -2.91 5.88 -6.79
C TYR A 52 -4.21 6.16 -7.56
N LYS A 53 -5.26 6.61 -6.89
CA LYS A 53 -6.54 6.94 -7.55
C LYS A 53 -6.41 8.08 -8.54
N ILE A 54 -5.64 9.11 -8.22
CA ILE A 54 -5.34 10.21 -9.14
C ILE A 54 -4.53 9.68 -10.33
N ALA A 55 -3.52 8.84 -10.09
CA ALA A 55 -2.68 8.25 -11.12
C ALA A 55 -3.47 7.35 -12.08
N GLU A 56 -4.43 6.58 -11.56
CA GLU A 56 -5.37 5.75 -12.31
C GLU A 56 -6.27 6.61 -13.21
N GLN A 57 -6.87 7.67 -12.67
CA GLN A 57 -7.73 8.59 -13.44
C GLN A 57 -6.99 9.30 -14.57
N LYS A 58 -5.71 9.65 -14.36
CA LYS A 58 -4.86 10.28 -15.38
C LYS A 58 -4.24 9.29 -16.37
N GLY A 59 -4.47 7.98 -16.20
CA GLY A 59 -3.87 6.93 -17.03
C GLY A 59 -2.36 6.74 -16.82
N TYR A 60 -1.82 7.27 -15.72
CA TYR A 60 -0.40 7.15 -15.37
C TYR A 60 -0.08 5.81 -14.73
N TYR A 61 -1.08 5.18 -14.11
CA TYR A 61 -0.98 3.90 -13.44
C TYR A 61 -2.08 2.95 -13.91
N LYS A 62 -1.71 1.70 -14.22
CA LYS A 62 -2.66 0.64 -14.54
C LYS A 62 -2.61 -0.37 -13.38
N PRO A 63 -3.67 -0.50 -12.56
CA PRO A 63 -3.69 -1.51 -11.51
C PRO A 63 -3.60 -2.92 -12.10
N ALA A 64 -3.17 -3.87 -11.27
CA ALA A 64 -3.32 -5.28 -11.59
C ALA A 64 -4.80 -5.58 -11.91
N ALA A 65 -5.03 -6.44 -12.90
CA ALA A 65 -6.38 -6.91 -13.19
C ALA A 65 -6.96 -7.57 -11.94
N GLN A 66 -8.27 -7.40 -11.73
CA GLN A 66 -8.96 -8.18 -10.70
C GLN A 66 -8.77 -9.66 -11.00
N ALA A 67 -8.51 -10.46 -9.97
CA ALA A 67 -8.42 -11.90 -10.11
C ALA A 67 -9.77 -12.47 -10.57
N ASP A 68 -9.71 -13.53 -11.38
CA ASP A 68 -10.91 -14.21 -11.83
C ASP A 68 -11.68 -14.81 -10.66
N GLN A 69 -13.01 -14.70 -10.72
CA GLN A 69 -13.87 -15.13 -9.61
C GLN A 69 -13.76 -16.64 -9.34
N SER A 70 -13.46 -17.44 -10.37
CA SER A 70 -13.13 -18.87 -10.25
C SER A 70 -11.92 -19.11 -9.36
N ASP A 71 -10.85 -18.34 -9.56
CA ASP A 71 -9.60 -18.49 -8.82
C ASP A 71 -9.79 -18.08 -7.37
N ILE A 72 -10.55 -17.01 -7.12
CA ILE A 72 -10.92 -16.57 -5.77
C ILE A 72 -11.69 -17.68 -5.03
N MET A 73 -12.68 -18.31 -5.68
CA MET A 73 -13.46 -19.39 -5.08
C MET A 73 -12.62 -20.64 -4.81
N GLN A 74 -11.72 -20.99 -5.73
CA GLN A 74 -10.82 -22.14 -5.59
C GLN A 74 -9.82 -21.94 -4.45
N VAL A 75 -9.21 -20.76 -4.33
CA VAL A 75 -8.29 -20.47 -3.22
C VAL A 75 -9.08 -20.48 -1.91
N LYS A 76 -10.24 -19.82 -1.85
CA LYS A 76 -11.06 -19.75 -0.64
C LYS A 76 -11.45 -21.14 -0.12
N SER A 77 -11.79 -22.09 -0.98
CA SER A 77 -12.11 -23.47 -0.56
C SER A 77 -10.89 -24.24 -0.05
N GLN A 78 -9.68 -23.90 -0.49
CA GLN A 78 -8.43 -24.54 -0.01
C GLN A 78 -7.96 -24.03 1.36
N VAL A 79 -8.26 -22.77 1.72
CA VAL A 79 -7.84 -22.17 3.01
C VAL A 79 -8.93 -22.18 4.08
N SER A 80 -10.17 -22.54 3.72
CA SER A 80 -11.25 -22.72 4.70
C SER A 80 -11.09 -24.09 5.38
N VAL A 81 -10.29 -24.14 6.44
CA VAL A 81 -10.13 -25.28 7.36
C VAL A 81 -10.89 -25.02 8.64
#